data_AF-A0A1J5GXT9-F1
#
_entry.id   AF-A0A1J5GXT9-F1
#
_cell.length_a   1.000
_cell.length_b   1.000
_cell.length_c   1.000
_cell.angle_alpha   90.00
_cell.angle_beta   90.00
_cell.angle_gamma   90.00
#
_symmetry.space_group_name_H-M   'P 1'
#
loop_
_entity.id
_entity.type
_entity.pdbx_description
1 polymer ?
#
loop_
_entity_poly.entity_id
_entity_poly.type
_entity_poly.pdbx_seq_one_letter_code
_entity_poly.pdbx_strand_id
1 'polypeptide(L)' 'MGSQQQFGQNIKSARNKTGLTQQQIADKAKMHVNYYARIERGGENPSYEALEKIVKALGIKSSEVLPF' A
#
# COMPACT_ATOMS: atom_id res chain seq x y z
N MET A 1 -16.81 7.13 -2.93
CA MET A 1 -15.77 6.08 -3.00
C MET A 1 -15.75 5.36 -1.66
N GLY A 2 -15.56 4.03 -1.64
CA GLY A 2 -15.46 3.28 -0.38
C GLY A 2 -14.13 3.55 0.34
N SER A 3 -14.08 3.36 1.65
CA SER A 3 -12.86 3.54 2.46
C SER A 3 -11.66 2.75 1.94
N GLN A 4 -11.89 1.50 1.47
CA GLN A 4 -10.86 0.67 0.85
C GLN A 4 -10.31 1.24 -0.46
N GLN A 5 -11.15 1.86 -1.29
CA GLN A 5 -10.70 2.48 -2.54
C GLN A 5 -9.81 3.69 -2.27
N GLN A 6 -10.18 4.52 -1.29
CA GLN A 6 -9.38 5.67 -0.90
C GLN A 6 -8.04 5.24 -0.30
N PHE A 7 -8.06 4.23 0.58
CA PHE A 7 -6.86 3.63 1.15
C PHE A 7 -5.89 3.10 0.07
N GLY A 8 -6.39 2.33 -0.90
CA GLY A 8 -5.58 1.83 -2.02
C GLY A 8 -4.98 2.96 -2.88
N GLN A 9 -5.75 4.01 -3.15
CA GLN A 9 -5.28 5.20 -3.87
C GLN A 9 -4.19 5.96 -3.11
N ASN A 10 -4.31 6.05 -1.79
CA ASN A 10 -3.29 6.69 -0.95
C ASN A 10 -1.97 5.89 -0.99
N ILE A 11 -2.03 4.56 -0.91
CA ILE A 11 -0.84 3.68 -1.09
C ILE A 11 -0.22 3.88 -2.46
N LYS A 12 -1.02 3.87 -3.53
CA LYS A 12 -0.53 4.07 -4.90
C LYS A 12 0.15 5.43 -5.06
N SER A 13 -0.44 6.47 -4.49
CA SER A 13 0.10 7.83 -4.50
C SER A 13 1.42 7.91 -3.74
N ALA A 14 1.50 7.31 -2.55
CA ALA A 14 2.73 7.22 -1.78
C ALA A 14 3.83 6.48 -2.55
N ARG A 15 3.51 5.32 -3.16
CA ARG A 15 4.47 4.59 -4.00
C ARG A 15 4.97 5.46 -5.15
N ASN A 16 4.09 6.13 -5.87
CA ASN A 16 4.50 6.97 -7.00
C ASN A 16 5.48 8.07 -6.57
N LYS A 17 5.35 8.64 -5.36
CA LYS A 17 6.31 9.62 -4.82
C LYS A 17 7.71 9.03 -4.58
N THR A 18 7.82 7.72 -4.36
CA THR A 18 9.11 7.05 -4.18
C THR A 18 9.84 6.78 -5.51
N GLY A 19 9.15 6.86 -6.66
CA GLY A 19 9.69 6.44 -7.96
C GLY A 19 9.83 4.92 -8.14
N LEU A 20 9.36 4.11 -7.18
CA LEU A 20 9.47 2.66 -7.21
C LEU A 20 8.29 1.97 -7.90
N THR A 21 8.56 0.83 -8.52
CA THR A 21 7.55 -0.05 -9.10
C THR A 21 6.79 -0.82 -8.02
N GLN A 22 5.64 -1.39 -8.38
CA GLN A 22 4.89 -2.27 -7.47
C GLN A 22 5.73 -3.47 -7.02
N GLN A 23 6.52 -4.07 -7.91
CA GLN A 23 7.42 -5.18 -7.58
C GLN A 23 8.44 -4.76 -6.52
N GLN A 24 9.09 -3.60 -6.70
CA GLN A 24 10.10 -3.12 -5.77
C GLN A 24 9.55 -2.86 -4.36
N ILE A 25 8.33 -2.32 -4.23
CA ILE A 25 7.68 -2.17 -2.91
C ILE A 25 7.28 -3.53 -2.35
N ALA A 26 6.71 -4.41 -3.16
CA ALA A 26 6.30 -5.74 -2.72
C ALA A 26 7.50 -6.55 -2.19
N ASP A 27 8.65 -6.49 -2.86
CA ASP A 27 9.90 -7.11 -2.42
C ASP A 27 10.38 -6.54 -1.08
N LYS A 28 10.41 -5.20 -0.95
CA LYS A 28 10.75 -4.53 0.32
C LYS A 28 9.81 -4.89 1.45
N ALA A 29 8.52 -5.03 1.14
CA ALA A 29 7.48 -5.40 2.09
C ALA A 29 7.36 -6.92 2.29
N LYS A 30 8.23 -7.73 1.65
CA LYS A 30 8.25 -9.20 1.72
C LYS A 30 6.87 -9.82 1.43
N MET A 31 6.23 -9.37 0.35
CA MET A 31 4.93 -9.87 -0.10
C MET A 31 4.86 -10.06 -1.61
N HIS A 32 3.86 -10.82 -2.07
CA HIS A 32 3.68 -11.06 -3.49
C HIS A 32 3.17 -9.80 -4.22
N VAL A 33 3.75 -9.46 -5.37
CA VAL A 33 3.40 -8.25 -6.15
C VAL A 33 1.91 -8.17 -6.49
N ASN A 34 1.28 -9.30 -6.86
CA ASN A 34 -0.16 -9.33 -7.13
C ASN A 34 -1.02 -8.95 -5.92
N TYR A 35 -0.61 -9.34 -4.71
CA TYR A 35 -1.33 -8.97 -3.49
C TYR A 35 -1.23 -7.46 -3.25
N TYR A 36 -0.01 -6.91 -3.34
CA TYR A 36 0.23 -5.46 -3.27
C TYR A 36 -0.57 -4.68 -4.33
N ALA A 37 -0.61 -5.16 -5.58
CA ALA A 37 -1.36 -4.54 -6.66
C ALA A 37 -2.89 -4.62 -6.49
N ARG A 38 -3.43 -5.64 -5.81
CA ARG A 38 -4.85 -5.68 -5.44
C ARG A 38 -5.17 -4.68 -4.32
N ILE A 39 -4.26 -4.49 -3.37
CA ILE A 39 -4.38 -3.47 -2.33
C ILE A 39 -4.42 -2.06 -2.94
N GLU A 40 -3.51 -1.73 -3.87
CA GLU A 40 -3.53 -0.40 -4.54
C GLU A 40 -4.84 -0.10 -5.30
N ARG A 41 -5.55 -1.14 -5.73
CA ARG A 41 -6.86 -1.02 -6.41
C ARG A 41 -8.04 -1.00 -5.43
N GLY A 42 -7.79 -1.13 -4.13
CA GLY A 42 -8.83 -1.22 -3.10
C GLY A 42 -9.62 -2.53 -3.15
N GLY A 43 -9.08 -3.58 -3.77
CA GLY A 43 -9.73 -4.88 -3.90
C GLY A 43 -9.42 -5.86 -2.77
N GLU A 44 -8.69 -5.42 -1.74
CA GLU A 44 -8.25 -6.24 -0.61
C GLU A 44 -8.37 -5.45 0.70
N ASN A 45 -8.63 -6.17 1.79
CA ASN A 45 -8.51 -5.66 3.15
C ASN A 45 -7.21 -6.23 3.75
N PRO A 46 -6.08 -5.50 3.72
CA PRO A 46 -4.85 -6.03 4.28
C PRO A 46 -4.95 -6.21 5.80
N SER A 47 -4.26 -7.24 6.31
CA SER A 47 -4.07 -7.37 7.74
C SER A 47 -3.25 -6.20 8.30
N TYR A 48 -3.33 -6.01 9.61
CA TYR A 48 -2.48 -5.03 10.30
C TYR A 48 -0.98 -5.24 10.01
N GLU A 49 -0.52 -6.49 9.99
CA GLU A 49 0.87 -6.85 9.67
C GLU A 49 1.23 -6.46 8.23
N ALA A 50 0.34 -6.70 7.26
CA ALA A 50 0.56 -6.30 5.87
C ALA A 50 0.62 -4.77 5.73
N LEU A 51 -0.27 -4.05 6.42
CA LEU A 51 -0.23 -2.58 6.47
C LEU A 51 1.10 -2.09 7.02
N GLU A 52 1.57 -2.64 8.15
CA GLU A 52 2.85 -2.28 8.77
C GLU A 52 4.02 -2.48 7.81
N LYS A 53 4.08 -3.63 7.12
CA LYS A 53 5.10 -3.93 6.11
C LYS A 53 5.07 -2.93 4.96
N ILE A 54 3.88 -2.58 4.47
CA ILE A 54 3.71 -1.63 3.36
C ILE A 54 4.19 -0.23 3.75
N VAL A 55 3.73 0.30 4.89
CA VAL A 55 4.11 1.67 5.31
C VAL A 55 5.60 1.77 5.62
N LYS A 56 6.21 0.71 6.17
CA LYS A 56 7.67 0.61 6.35
C LYS A 56 8.41 0.57 5.01
N ALA A 57 7.93 -0.22 4.04
CA ALA A 57 8.55 -0.31 2.71
C ALA A 57 8.45 1.01 1.91
N LEU A 58 7.37 1.76 2.12
CA LEU A 58 7.13 3.08 1.54
C LEU A 58 7.84 4.21 2.30
N GLY A 59 8.25 3.99 3.56
CA GLY A 59 8.89 5.00 4.39
C GLY A 59 7.92 6.10 4.87
N ILE A 60 6.65 5.74 5.10
CA ILE A 60 5.57 6.67 5.48
C ILE A 60 4.89 6.25 6.79
N LYS A 61 4.06 7.13 7.35
CA LYS A 61 3.19 6.80 8.50
C LYS A 61 1.87 6.21 8.02
N SER A 62 1.23 5.38 8.85
CA SER A 62 -0.10 4.82 8.57
C SER A 62 -1.17 5.90 8.38
N SER A 63 -1.05 7.03 9.09
CA SER A 63 -1.94 8.19 8.94
C SER A 63 -1.93 8.81 7.53
N GLU A 64 -0.91 8.53 6.72
CA GLU A 64 -0.86 9.03 5.34
C GLU A 64 -1.67 8.17 4.35
N VAL A 65 -2.05 6.96 4.76
CA VAL A 65 -2.82 6.03 3.92
C VAL A 65 -4.23 5.75 4.45
N LEU A 66 -4.45 5.85 5.76
CA LEU A 66 -5.77 5.66 6.35
C LEU A 66 -6.68 6.88 6.05
N PRO A 67 -7.93 6.65 5.60
CA PRO A 67 -8.83 7.73 5.18
C PRO A 67 -9.69 8.30 6.32
N PHE A 68 -9.26 8.17 7.58
CA PHE A 68 -9.99 8.62 8.78
C PHE A 68 -9.03 9.08 9.89
#